data_AF-A0AAU9QH19-F1
#
_entry.id   AF-A0AAU9QH19-F1
#
_cell.length_a   1.000
_cell.length_b   1.000
_cell.length_c   1.000
_cell.angle_alpha   90.00
_cell.angle_beta   90.00
_cell.angle_gamma   90.00
#
_symmetry.space_group_name_H-M   'P 1'
#
loop_
_entity.id
_entity.type
_entity.pdbx_description
1 polymer ?
#
loop_
_entity_poly.entity_id
_entity_poly.type
_entity_poly.pdbx_seq_one_letter_code
_entity_poly.pdbx_strand_id
1 'polypeptide(L)'
;MKLKTLAVAVALLASGSQVVASELYNQDGTSLNMGGRAEARLSMMDGKAEDASRIRLNFLGKQEINDSLYGVGFWEGEFETSEKGAVDESSDLETRYAYAGLGGKYGEITYGKNDGALGVITDFTDIMAYHGNTAAYKLAVADRTDNMVSYAGQFEQLALRASYRFADRTEEANGFGDNDEDGFSLSAIYAFADTGFEVGAGYADQNEGDEFMLAAAYTVGNFYVSGLYTGGDNLDQDANVAPASGDVDYKGYELAVAYTMGQTVFTSTYNKAEQDNDDSVDNLAVDVTYYFKPNFRGYASYNFDLMDSKGTEEKDELALGLRYDF
;
A
#
# COMPACT_ATOMS: atom_id res chain seq x y z
N MET A 1 1.80 -23.25 21.54
CA MET A 1 2.47 -22.38 20.55
C MET A 1 1.40 -21.49 19.93
N LYS A 2 1.71 -20.23 19.60
CA LYS A 2 0.90 -19.28 18.81
C LYS A 2 -0.05 -18.34 19.57
N LEU A 3 0.53 -17.33 20.22
CA LEU A 3 -0.06 -15.99 20.40
C LEU A 3 1.00 -14.88 20.16
N LYS A 4 2.17 -15.24 19.60
CA LYS A 4 3.36 -14.38 19.53
C LYS A 4 3.62 -13.75 18.15
N THR A 5 2.68 -13.77 17.23
CA THR A 5 3.01 -13.42 15.84
C THR A 5 1.96 -12.71 15.03
N LEU A 6 0.82 -12.27 15.60
CA LEU A 6 -0.17 -11.56 14.79
C LEU A 6 0.20 -10.08 14.57
N ALA A 7 0.68 -9.37 15.60
CA ALA A 7 0.96 -7.93 15.50
C ALA A 7 2.19 -7.62 14.63
N VAL A 8 3.33 -8.30 14.86
CA VAL A 8 4.56 -8.12 14.05
C VAL A 8 4.42 -8.67 12.62
N ALA A 9 3.43 -9.54 12.36
CA ALA A 9 3.17 -10.01 11.01
C ALA A 9 2.48 -8.93 10.16
N VAL A 10 1.69 -8.01 10.73
CA VAL A 10 0.99 -6.98 9.94
C VAL A 10 1.98 -5.96 9.37
N ALA A 11 2.97 -5.51 10.14
CA ALA A 11 3.98 -4.56 9.66
C ALA A 11 5.01 -5.13 8.66
N LEU A 12 5.17 -6.47 8.60
CA LEU A 12 6.09 -7.15 7.66
C LEU A 12 5.38 -7.79 6.45
N LEU A 13 4.07 -8.05 6.54
CA LEU A 13 3.25 -8.57 5.43
C LEU A 13 2.62 -7.46 4.57
N ALA A 14 2.84 -6.21 4.96
CA ALA A 14 2.37 -5.00 4.32
C ALA A 14 3.02 -4.70 2.95
N SER A 15 4.06 -5.43 2.55
CA SER A 15 4.40 -5.57 1.13
C SER A 15 3.56 -6.70 0.53
N GLY A 16 2.40 -6.33 -0.02
CA GLY A 16 1.26 -7.18 -0.45
C GLY A 16 1.50 -8.28 -1.50
N SER A 17 2.69 -8.90 -1.53
CA SER A 17 3.16 -9.89 -2.49
C SER A 17 3.66 -11.20 -1.86
N GLN A 18 3.79 -11.33 -0.52
CA GLN A 18 4.48 -12.48 0.11
C GLN A 18 3.59 -13.53 0.81
N VAL A 19 2.28 -13.32 0.98
CA VAL A 19 1.46 -14.23 1.82
C VAL A 19 1.28 -15.62 1.17
N VAL A 20 1.45 -15.74 -0.14
CA VAL A 20 1.54 -17.01 -0.86
C VAL A 20 2.50 -16.76 -2.02
N ALA A 21 3.71 -17.30 -1.90
CA ALA A 21 4.66 -17.35 -2.99
C ALA A 21 5.14 -18.79 -3.09
N SER A 22 5.06 -19.35 -4.29
CA SER A 22 5.46 -20.71 -4.61
C SER A 22 6.96 -20.73 -4.96
N GLU A 23 7.73 -21.57 -4.28
CA GLU A 23 9.14 -21.79 -4.59
C GLU A 23 9.27 -22.54 -5.92
N LEU A 24 9.95 -21.93 -6.88
CA LEU A 24 10.22 -22.53 -8.20
C LEU A 24 11.60 -23.16 -8.27
N TYR A 25 12.56 -22.60 -7.54
CA TYR A 25 13.95 -23.06 -7.50
C TYR A 25 14.58 -22.72 -6.16
N ASN A 26 15.34 -23.67 -5.60
CA ASN A 26 16.13 -23.47 -4.39
C ASN A 26 17.34 -24.41 -4.38
N GLN A 27 18.52 -23.84 -4.60
CA GLN A 27 19.77 -24.58 -4.60
C GLN A 27 20.95 -23.63 -4.35
N ASP A 28 21.95 -24.09 -3.59
CA ASP A 28 23.25 -23.41 -3.38
C ASP A 28 23.13 -21.96 -2.89
N GLY A 29 22.18 -21.69 -1.99
CA GLY A 29 21.91 -20.36 -1.42
C GLY A 29 21.16 -19.42 -2.38
N THR A 30 20.74 -19.90 -3.55
CA THR A 30 19.89 -19.18 -4.49
C THR A 30 18.44 -19.67 -4.37
N SER A 31 17.48 -18.76 -4.27
CA SER A 31 16.05 -19.06 -4.36
C SER A 31 15.35 -18.20 -5.40
N LEU A 32 14.42 -18.77 -6.14
CA LEU A 32 13.47 -18.05 -6.99
C LEU A 32 12.05 -18.45 -6.61
N ASN A 33 11.28 -17.47 -6.16
CA ASN A 33 9.87 -17.63 -5.84
C ASN A 33 9.03 -16.89 -6.87
N MET A 34 7.87 -17.46 -7.20
CA MET A 34 6.83 -16.78 -7.96
C MET A 34 5.61 -16.61 -7.06
N GLY A 35 5.01 -15.44 -7.10
CA GLY A 35 3.75 -15.16 -6.42
C GLY A 35 2.85 -14.32 -7.30
N GLY A 36 1.82 -13.76 -6.67
CA GLY A 36 0.85 -12.89 -7.30
C GLY A 36 -0.57 -13.34 -7.01
N ARG A 37 -1.52 -12.90 -7.82
CA ARG A 37 -2.94 -13.21 -7.65
C ARG A 37 -3.70 -13.19 -8.96
N ALA A 38 -4.79 -13.95 -9.00
CA ALA A 38 -5.92 -13.67 -9.88
C ALA A 38 -7.09 -13.22 -9.01
N GLU A 39 -7.55 -11.99 -9.22
CA GLU A 39 -8.55 -11.35 -8.38
C GLU A 39 -9.70 -10.85 -9.25
N ALA A 40 -10.80 -11.60 -9.24
CA ALA A 40 -12.04 -11.21 -9.89
C ALA A 40 -12.75 -10.18 -9.01
N ARG A 41 -13.11 -9.02 -9.57
CA ARG A 41 -13.76 -7.92 -8.85
C ARG A 41 -14.90 -7.34 -9.66
N LEU A 42 -16.09 -7.36 -9.08
CA LEU A 42 -17.25 -6.62 -9.58
C LEU A 42 -17.40 -5.37 -8.73
N SER A 43 -17.33 -4.20 -9.35
CA SER A 43 -17.75 -2.93 -8.78
C SER A 43 -19.17 -2.60 -9.25
N MET A 44 -19.98 -2.01 -8.38
CA MET A 44 -21.32 -1.55 -8.71
C MET A 44 -21.64 -0.22 -8.03
N MET A 45 -21.90 0.80 -8.84
CA MET A 45 -22.36 2.13 -8.43
C MET A 45 -23.64 2.47 -9.20
N ASP A 46 -24.66 3.04 -8.55
CA ASP A 46 -25.99 3.32 -9.14
C ASP A 46 -26.59 2.11 -9.93
N GLY A 47 -26.37 0.89 -9.43
CA GLY A 47 -26.80 -0.34 -10.10
C GLY A 47 -26.16 -0.60 -11.48
N LYS A 48 -25.09 0.12 -11.84
CA LYS A 48 -24.26 -0.13 -13.03
C LYS A 48 -23.05 -0.94 -12.61
N ALA A 49 -22.80 -2.03 -13.33
CA ALA A 49 -21.71 -2.94 -13.05
C ALA A 49 -20.46 -2.56 -13.85
N GLU A 50 -19.30 -2.67 -13.21
CA GLU A 50 -17.98 -2.55 -13.81
C GLU A 50 -17.11 -3.76 -13.43
N ASP A 51 -16.36 -4.29 -14.41
CA ASP A 51 -15.35 -5.31 -14.16
C ASP A 51 -14.04 -4.62 -13.78
N ALA A 52 -13.66 -4.77 -12.52
CA ALA A 52 -12.39 -4.26 -11.99
C ALA A 52 -11.37 -5.40 -11.79
N SER A 53 -11.57 -6.56 -12.43
CA SER A 53 -10.71 -7.72 -12.23
C SER A 53 -9.27 -7.46 -12.64
N ARG A 54 -8.34 -8.03 -11.88
CA ARG A 54 -6.90 -7.84 -12.07
C ARG A 54 -6.11 -9.12 -11.82
N ILE A 55 -4.98 -9.24 -12.51
CA ILE A 55 -4.00 -10.30 -12.30
C ILE A 55 -2.68 -9.64 -11.92
N ARG A 56 -2.03 -10.15 -10.86
CA ARG A 56 -0.64 -9.82 -10.56
C ARG A 56 0.23 -11.05 -10.70
N LEU A 57 1.42 -10.86 -11.25
CA LEU A 57 2.49 -11.85 -11.25
C LEU A 57 3.75 -11.21 -10.72
N ASN A 58 4.44 -11.90 -9.81
CA ASN A 58 5.73 -11.43 -9.31
C ASN A 58 6.76 -12.54 -9.23
N PHE A 59 8.03 -12.13 -9.30
CA PHE A 59 9.19 -12.98 -9.17
C PHE A 59 10.17 -12.38 -8.17
N LEU A 60 10.53 -13.17 -7.16
CA LEU A 60 11.50 -12.79 -6.13
C LEU A 60 12.71 -13.71 -6.22
N GLY A 61 13.83 -13.16 -6.66
CA GLY A 61 15.13 -13.81 -6.63
C GLY A 61 15.91 -13.39 -5.38
N LYS A 62 16.49 -14.35 -4.66
CA LYS A 62 17.44 -14.10 -3.57
C LYS A 62 18.70 -14.95 -3.76
N GLN A 63 19.84 -14.36 -3.45
CA GLN A 63 21.14 -15.02 -3.45
C GLN A 63 21.85 -14.75 -2.13
N GLU A 64 22.08 -15.78 -1.33
CA GLU A 64 22.96 -15.70 -0.18
C GLU A 64 24.40 -15.46 -0.64
N ILE A 65 25.06 -14.47 -0.04
CA ILE A 65 26.47 -14.16 -0.28
C ILE A 65 27.32 -14.70 0.88
N ASN A 66 26.85 -14.51 2.10
CA ASN A 66 27.36 -15.11 3.34
C ASN A 66 26.26 -15.06 4.42
N ASP A 67 26.56 -15.57 5.63
CA ASP A 67 25.65 -15.65 6.78
C ASP A 67 24.95 -14.33 7.19
N SER A 68 25.44 -13.18 6.72
CA SER A 68 24.95 -11.86 7.10
C SER A 68 24.61 -10.94 5.93
N LEU A 69 24.72 -11.43 4.68
CA LEU A 69 24.56 -10.62 3.47
C LEU A 69 23.94 -11.45 2.34
N TYR A 70 22.92 -10.90 1.69
CA TYR A 70 22.27 -11.45 0.51
C TYR A 70 22.04 -10.38 -0.55
N GLY A 71 21.93 -10.80 -1.82
CA GLY A 71 21.40 -10.02 -2.92
C GLY A 71 19.93 -10.35 -3.16
N VAL A 72 19.16 -9.36 -3.61
CA VAL A 72 17.73 -9.50 -3.94
C VAL A 72 17.43 -8.83 -5.27
N GLY A 73 16.52 -9.44 -6.04
CA GLY A 73 15.89 -8.85 -7.21
C GLY A 73 14.41 -9.16 -7.20
N PHE A 74 13.59 -8.16 -7.52
CA PHE A 74 12.14 -8.31 -7.52
C PHE A 74 11.50 -7.58 -8.71
N TRP A 75 10.50 -8.22 -9.29
CA TRP A 75 9.64 -7.63 -10.29
C TRP A 75 8.19 -8.06 -10.04
N GLU A 76 7.25 -7.13 -10.18
CA GLU A 76 5.81 -7.41 -10.15
C GLU A 76 5.11 -6.63 -11.28
N GLY A 77 4.30 -7.35 -12.06
CA GLY A 77 3.43 -6.80 -13.08
C GLY A 77 1.96 -6.98 -12.70
N GLU A 78 1.13 -6.00 -13.05
CA GLU A 78 -0.33 -6.04 -12.95
C GLU A 78 -0.95 -5.95 -14.34
N PHE A 79 -1.92 -6.83 -14.60
CA PHE A 79 -2.66 -6.92 -15.84
C PHE A 79 -4.13 -6.69 -15.54
N GLU A 80 -4.75 -5.80 -16.30
CA GLU A 80 -6.18 -5.51 -16.24
C GLU A 80 -6.80 -5.73 -17.62
N THR A 81 -8.07 -6.16 -17.63
CA THR A 81 -8.83 -6.36 -18.87
C THR A 81 -9.96 -5.36 -18.93
N SER A 82 -10.07 -4.62 -20.03
CA SER A 82 -11.13 -3.63 -20.23
C SER A 82 -11.72 -3.77 -21.63
N GLU A 83 -12.35 -4.90 -21.93
CA GLU A 83 -12.90 -5.17 -23.27
C GLU A 83 -14.04 -4.20 -23.68
N LYS A 84 -14.73 -3.54 -22.73
CA LYS A 84 -15.83 -2.57 -23.01
C LYS A 84 -16.86 -3.07 -24.04
N GLY A 85 -17.09 -4.38 -24.12
CA GLY A 85 -18.00 -5.03 -25.06
C GLY A 85 -17.39 -5.45 -26.41
N ALA A 86 -16.09 -5.20 -26.62
CA ALA A 86 -15.28 -5.79 -27.68
C ALA A 86 -14.88 -7.24 -27.35
N VAL A 87 -14.17 -7.87 -28.28
CA VAL A 87 -13.70 -9.27 -28.17
C VAL A 87 -12.18 -9.35 -28.04
N ASP A 88 -11.47 -8.31 -28.49
CA ASP A 88 -10.02 -8.17 -28.40
C ASP A 88 -9.69 -6.67 -28.30
N GLU A 89 -9.44 -6.16 -27.09
CA GLU A 89 -8.77 -4.88 -26.86
C GLU A 89 -7.37 -5.08 -26.27
N SER A 90 -6.50 -4.07 -26.42
CA SER A 90 -5.19 -4.09 -25.78
C SER A 90 -5.35 -4.07 -24.26
N SER A 91 -4.80 -5.08 -23.59
CA SER A 91 -4.65 -5.07 -22.13
C SER A 91 -3.41 -4.28 -21.73
N ASP A 92 -3.52 -3.50 -20.67
CA ASP A 92 -2.40 -2.74 -20.12
C ASP A 92 -1.61 -3.60 -19.12
N LEU A 93 -0.29 -3.48 -19.17
CA LEU A 93 0.62 -4.05 -18.19
C LEU A 93 1.25 -2.91 -17.39
N GLU A 94 0.92 -2.80 -16.11
CA GLU A 94 1.62 -1.92 -15.19
C GLU A 94 2.81 -2.66 -14.56
N THR A 95 4.02 -2.11 -14.70
CA THR A 95 5.14 -2.53 -13.85
C THR A 95 5.03 -1.83 -12.50
N ARG A 96 4.58 -2.58 -11.49
CA ARG A 96 4.36 -2.08 -10.13
C ARG A 96 5.66 -1.97 -9.36
N TYR A 97 6.52 -2.98 -9.47
CA TYR A 97 7.83 -3.05 -8.83
C TYR A 97 8.89 -3.52 -9.83
N ALA A 98 10.07 -2.92 -9.75
CA ALA A 98 11.24 -3.34 -10.51
C ALA A 98 12.50 -2.82 -9.81
N TYR A 99 13.09 -3.65 -8.96
CA TYR A 99 14.25 -3.24 -8.16
C TYR A 99 15.25 -4.38 -7.94
N ALA A 100 16.46 -3.98 -7.57
CA ALA A 100 17.49 -4.88 -7.05
C ALA A 100 18.14 -4.24 -5.81
N GLY A 101 18.74 -5.07 -4.96
CA GLY A 101 19.30 -4.60 -3.71
C GLY A 101 20.21 -5.58 -3.00
N LEU A 102 20.69 -5.13 -1.84
CA LEU A 102 21.48 -5.89 -0.90
C LEU A 102 20.82 -5.80 0.47
N GLY A 103 20.71 -6.93 1.16
CA GLY A 103 20.19 -6.97 2.52
C GLY A 103 21.00 -7.85 3.44
N GLY A 104 20.77 -7.70 4.74
CA GLY A 104 21.54 -8.40 5.74
C GLY A 104 21.22 -7.95 7.16
N LYS A 105 22.19 -8.11 8.05
CA LYS A 105 22.04 -7.82 9.49
C LYS A 105 21.50 -6.41 9.82
N TYR A 106 21.81 -5.41 8.99
CA TYR A 106 21.49 -4.01 9.25
C TYR A 106 20.31 -3.49 8.43
N GLY A 107 19.54 -4.38 7.81
CA GLY A 107 18.44 -4.03 6.92
C GLY A 107 18.76 -4.32 5.45
N GLU A 108 17.89 -3.81 4.58
CA GLU A 108 17.93 -3.98 3.13
C GLU A 108 17.92 -2.60 2.46
N ILE A 109 18.77 -2.43 1.45
CA ILE A 109 18.81 -1.25 0.58
C ILE A 109 18.57 -1.66 -0.87
N THR A 110 17.68 -0.95 -1.55
CA THR A 110 17.28 -1.24 -2.94
C THR A 110 17.36 0.01 -3.80
N TYR A 111 17.57 -0.16 -5.10
CA TYR A 111 17.36 0.88 -6.11
C TYR A 111 16.43 0.38 -7.21
N GLY A 112 15.57 1.27 -7.71
CA GLY A 112 14.54 0.98 -8.70
C GLY A 112 13.14 1.29 -8.15
N LYS A 113 12.09 0.93 -8.89
CA LYS A 113 10.71 1.17 -8.46
C LYS A 113 10.36 0.27 -7.28
N ASN A 114 10.28 0.86 -6.09
CA ASN A 114 9.99 0.19 -4.82
C ASN A 114 9.22 1.12 -3.88
N ASP A 115 8.74 0.59 -2.76
CA ASP A 115 8.02 1.38 -1.76
C ASP A 115 8.95 2.41 -1.08
N GLY A 116 8.36 3.55 -0.74
CA GLY A 116 8.88 4.57 0.16
C GLY A 116 8.63 4.20 1.63
N ALA A 117 8.56 5.20 2.51
CA ALA A 117 8.48 4.98 3.95
C ALA A 117 7.06 5.05 4.54
N LEU A 118 6.06 5.63 3.86
CA LEU A 118 4.77 5.90 4.49
C LEU A 118 3.71 4.82 4.27
N GLY A 119 3.91 3.89 3.32
CA GLY A 119 3.02 2.73 3.14
C GLY A 119 2.77 1.97 4.44
N VAL A 120 3.85 1.66 5.19
CA VAL A 120 3.79 0.95 6.49
C VAL A 120 3.03 1.71 7.58
N ILE A 121 2.83 3.03 7.42
CA ILE A 121 2.03 3.85 8.34
C ILE A 121 0.56 3.83 7.90
N THR A 122 0.27 3.90 6.59
CA THR A 122 -1.10 3.75 6.07
C THR A 122 -1.67 2.34 6.29
N ASP A 123 -0.81 1.32 6.36
CA ASP A 123 -1.20 -0.06 6.66
C ASP A 123 -1.83 -0.25 8.05
N PHE A 124 -1.76 0.76 8.94
CA PHE A 124 -2.51 0.74 10.19
C PHE A 124 -4.02 0.74 9.94
N THR A 125 -4.51 1.44 8.93
CA THR A 125 -5.95 1.57 8.65
C THR A 125 -6.38 0.91 7.33
N ASP A 126 -5.44 0.67 6.41
CA ASP A 126 -5.66 -0.07 5.16
C ASP A 126 -5.78 -1.60 5.39
N ILE A 127 -6.89 -2.01 6.00
CA ILE A 127 -7.13 -3.40 6.43
C ILE A 127 -8.25 -4.11 5.67
N MET A 128 -8.95 -3.41 4.79
CA MET A 128 -10.12 -3.95 4.08
C MET A 128 -9.69 -4.73 2.83
N ALA A 129 -10.60 -5.53 2.29
CA ALA A 129 -10.33 -6.31 1.08
C ALA A 129 -10.40 -5.49 -0.22
N TYR A 130 -11.13 -4.37 -0.24
CA TYR A 130 -11.39 -3.57 -1.45
C TYR A 130 -11.41 -2.05 -1.20
N HIS A 131 -12.27 -1.55 -0.29
CA HIS A 131 -12.38 -0.12 0.05
C HIS A 131 -11.37 0.29 1.14
N GLY A 132 -11.55 1.46 1.76
CA GLY A 132 -10.62 2.00 2.76
C GLY A 132 -9.42 2.71 2.13
N ASN A 133 -8.53 3.26 2.97
CA ASN A 133 -7.31 3.96 2.53
C ASN A 133 -7.60 5.13 1.57
N THR A 134 -8.71 5.84 1.79
CA THR A 134 -9.17 6.94 0.94
C THR A 134 -8.85 8.32 1.53
N ALA A 135 -8.35 8.40 2.76
CA ALA A 135 -8.00 9.66 3.44
C ALA A 135 -6.56 9.64 3.97
N ALA A 136 -5.69 8.89 3.30
CA ALA A 136 -4.28 8.74 3.63
C ALA A 136 -3.42 8.89 2.37
N TYR A 137 -3.54 10.04 1.71
CA TYR A 137 -2.70 10.43 0.58
C TYR A 137 -1.22 10.25 0.90
N LYS A 138 -0.40 9.96 -0.12
CA LYS A 138 1.05 9.82 -0.04
C LYS A 138 1.70 10.46 -1.26
N LEU A 139 2.75 11.25 -1.05
CA LEU A 139 3.69 11.73 -2.07
C LEU A 139 4.39 10.55 -2.75
N ALA A 140 4.90 10.75 -3.97
CA ALA A 140 5.46 9.66 -4.77
C ALA A 140 6.67 8.99 -4.09
N VAL A 141 7.54 9.80 -3.47
CA VAL A 141 8.71 9.34 -2.70
C VAL A 141 8.32 8.56 -1.44
N ALA A 142 7.09 8.77 -0.95
CA ALA A 142 6.54 8.18 0.26
C ALA A 142 5.70 6.92 0.00
N ASP A 143 5.07 6.86 -1.18
CA ASP A 143 4.31 5.71 -1.71
C ASP A 143 5.21 4.73 -2.45
N ARG A 144 5.25 4.78 -3.79
CA ARG A 144 6.01 3.86 -4.63
C ARG A 144 6.39 4.52 -5.94
N THR A 145 7.68 4.74 -6.13
CA THR A 145 8.21 5.39 -7.32
C THR A 145 9.59 4.85 -7.70
N ASP A 146 10.03 5.12 -8.93
CA ASP A 146 11.34 4.72 -9.44
C ASP A 146 12.44 5.74 -9.07
N ASN A 147 13.60 5.70 -9.73
CA ASN A 147 14.73 6.62 -9.50
C ASN A 147 15.04 6.89 -8.01
N MET A 148 14.83 5.86 -7.17
CA MET A 148 14.78 5.98 -5.72
C MET A 148 15.62 4.90 -5.07
N VAL A 149 16.30 5.29 -4.00
CA VAL A 149 16.94 4.38 -3.05
C VAL A 149 16.00 4.21 -1.87
N SER A 150 15.64 2.96 -1.55
CA SER A 150 14.83 2.64 -0.38
C SER A 150 15.63 1.82 0.63
N TYR A 151 15.37 2.04 1.92
CA TYR A 151 15.94 1.32 3.05
C TYR A 151 14.84 0.76 3.94
N ALA A 152 15.04 -0.47 4.42
CA ALA A 152 14.18 -1.09 5.42
C ALA A 152 15.01 -1.83 6.48
N GLY A 153 14.73 -1.58 7.76
CA GLY A 153 15.41 -2.23 8.89
C GLY A 153 14.47 -2.59 10.02
N GLN A 154 14.70 -3.75 10.64
CA GLN A 154 14.02 -4.19 11.86
C GLN A 154 15.04 -4.36 12.98
N PHE A 155 14.85 -3.63 14.08
CA PHE A 155 15.70 -3.62 15.26
C PHE A 155 14.87 -3.93 16.50
N GLU A 156 14.74 -5.22 16.80
CA GLU A 156 13.89 -5.70 17.90
C GLU A 156 12.44 -5.22 17.74
N GLN A 157 11.99 -4.24 18.53
CA GLN A 157 10.64 -3.68 18.49
C GLN A 157 10.50 -2.47 17.56
N LEU A 158 11.60 -1.95 17.02
CA LEU A 158 11.64 -0.77 16.18
C LEU A 158 11.80 -1.17 14.71
N ALA A 159 10.81 -0.87 13.88
CA ALA A 159 10.93 -0.92 12.43
C ALA A 159 11.25 0.48 11.90
N LEU A 160 12.17 0.58 10.95
CA LEU A 160 12.54 1.82 10.27
C LEU A 160 12.43 1.64 8.76
N ARG A 161 11.86 2.63 8.07
CA ARG A 161 11.90 2.76 6.61
C ARG A 161 12.42 4.14 6.25
N ALA A 162 13.19 4.23 5.16
CA ALA A 162 13.60 5.52 4.61
C ALA A 162 13.72 5.42 3.09
N SER A 163 13.53 6.53 2.38
CA SER A 163 13.82 6.61 0.96
C SER A 163 14.40 7.96 0.57
N TYR A 164 15.13 7.99 -0.55
CA TYR A 164 15.54 9.20 -1.24
C TYR A 164 15.35 9.00 -2.75
N ARG A 165 14.55 9.86 -3.37
CA ARG A 165 14.33 9.91 -4.82
C ARG A 165 15.24 11.00 -5.42
N PHE A 166 15.88 10.68 -6.53
CA PHE A 166 16.59 11.67 -7.35
C PHE A 166 15.63 12.31 -8.35
N ALA A 167 15.82 13.58 -8.66
CA ALA A 167 15.17 14.23 -9.80
C ALA A 167 15.57 13.53 -11.11
N ASP A 168 14.64 13.45 -12.05
CA ASP A 168 14.82 12.79 -13.33
C ASP A 168 15.50 13.71 -14.33
N ARG A 169 16.64 13.27 -14.87
CA ARG A 169 17.40 14.03 -15.85
C ARG A 169 16.57 14.33 -17.10
N THR A 170 16.54 15.60 -17.49
CA THR A 170 15.94 16.08 -18.75
C THR A 170 17.04 16.46 -19.76
N GLU A 171 16.74 16.32 -21.05
CA GLU A 171 17.63 16.76 -22.13
C GLU A 171 17.24 18.17 -22.58
N GLU A 172 18.20 19.11 -22.50
CA GLU A 172 18.01 20.49 -22.93
C GLU A 172 18.94 20.85 -24.09
N ALA A 173 18.63 21.95 -24.79
CA ALA A 173 19.40 22.38 -25.96
C ALA A 173 20.89 22.63 -25.67
N ASN A 174 21.27 22.93 -24.43
CA ASN A 174 22.65 23.29 -24.04
C ASN A 174 23.22 22.43 -22.90
N GLY A 175 22.59 21.29 -22.56
CA GLY A 175 23.07 20.45 -21.46
C GLY A 175 22.00 19.52 -20.91
N PHE A 176 22.18 19.14 -19.65
CA PHE A 176 21.21 18.37 -18.89
C PHE A 176 20.61 19.25 -17.80
N GLY A 177 19.30 19.19 -17.65
CA GLY A 177 18.57 19.64 -16.47
C GLY A 177 17.99 18.43 -15.74
N ASP A 178 17.04 18.68 -14.86
CA ASP A 178 16.17 17.67 -14.27
C ASP A 178 14.76 18.26 -14.08
N ASN A 179 13.84 17.49 -13.50
CA ASN A 179 12.44 17.88 -13.28
C ASN A 179 12.16 18.36 -11.85
N ASP A 180 13.18 18.57 -11.01
CA ASP A 180 13.04 18.98 -9.60
C ASP A 180 12.16 18.04 -8.74
N GLU A 181 11.92 16.79 -9.18
CA GLU A 181 11.11 15.79 -8.46
C GLU A 181 11.96 14.94 -7.49
N ASP A 182 13.02 15.51 -6.92
CA ASP A 182 13.75 14.88 -5.82
C ASP A 182 13.00 15.02 -4.50
N GLY A 183 13.28 14.11 -3.57
CA GLY A 183 12.59 14.08 -2.29
C GLY A 183 13.07 12.97 -1.38
N PHE A 184 12.53 12.91 -0.17
CA PHE A 184 12.82 11.86 0.79
C PHE A 184 11.60 11.48 1.62
N SER A 185 11.63 10.27 2.19
CA SER A 185 10.67 9.87 3.23
C SER A 185 11.34 9.08 4.34
N LEU A 186 10.77 9.14 5.55
CA LEU A 186 11.23 8.42 6.73
C LEU A 186 10.03 7.97 7.56
N SER A 187 10.07 6.76 8.10
CA SER A 187 9.10 6.31 9.09
C SER A 187 9.69 5.39 10.13
N ALA A 188 9.01 5.35 11.28
CA ALA A 188 9.32 4.48 12.39
C ALA A 188 8.04 3.88 12.96
N ILE A 189 8.08 2.58 13.25
CA ILE A 189 7.03 1.88 13.99
C ILE A 189 7.65 1.26 15.23
N TYR A 190 7.03 1.47 16.39
CA TYR A 190 7.42 0.82 17.64
C TYR A 190 6.31 -0.07 18.15
N ALA A 191 6.58 -1.36 18.24
CA ALA A 191 5.68 -2.34 18.84
C ALA A 191 5.99 -2.49 20.33
N PHE A 192 5.00 -2.24 21.19
CA PHE A 192 5.17 -2.32 22.64
C PHE A 192 5.14 -3.77 23.14
N ALA A 193 6.20 -4.52 22.83
CA ALA A 193 6.42 -5.91 23.21
C ALA A 193 5.15 -6.77 23.01
N ASP A 194 4.77 -7.57 24.02
CA ASP A 194 3.62 -8.48 23.96
C ASP A 194 2.28 -7.80 24.33
N THR A 195 2.21 -6.45 24.39
CA THR A 195 0.97 -5.75 24.79
C THR A 195 -0.10 -5.74 23.70
N GLY A 196 0.31 -5.89 22.44
CA GLY A 196 -0.56 -5.71 21.26
C GLY A 196 -0.75 -4.25 20.84
N PHE A 197 -0.10 -3.29 21.51
CA PHE A 197 -0.12 -1.88 21.15
C PHE A 197 1.08 -1.50 20.27
N GLU A 198 0.84 -0.73 19.21
CA GLU A 198 1.84 -0.27 18.27
C GLU A 198 1.59 1.21 17.92
N VAL A 199 2.66 1.96 17.71
CA VAL A 199 2.58 3.35 17.21
C VAL A 199 3.51 3.53 16.02
N GLY A 200 3.06 4.31 15.06
CA GLY A 200 3.80 4.66 13.86
C GLY A 200 3.86 6.17 13.68
N ALA A 201 4.97 6.67 13.15
CA ALA A 201 5.07 8.03 12.66
C ALA A 201 5.94 8.07 11.41
N GLY A 202 5.67 9.00 10.51
CA GLY A 202 6.50 9.23 9.34
C GLY A 202 6.37 10.64 8.80
N TYR A 203 7.31 11.00 7.93
CA TYR A 203 7.37 12.27 7.22
C TYR A 203 7.89 12.04 5.80
N ALA A 204 7.43 12.84 4.85
CA ALA A 204 7.97 12.90 3.50
C ALA A 204 7.96 14.34 2.95
N ASP A 205 8.85 14.58 2.00
CA ASP A 205 9.05 15.87 1.34
C ASP A 205 9.51 15.59 -0.10
N GLN A 206 8.86 16.22 -1.07
CA GLN A 206 9.17 16.08 -2.49
C GLN A 206 8.73 17.32 -3.26
N ASN A 207 9.67 17.94 -3.99
CA ASN A 207 9.44 19.18 -4.72
C ASN A 207 8.78 20.25 -3.81
N GLU A 208 7.56 20.71 -4.10
CA GLU A 208 6.84 21.70 -3.28
C GLU A 208 6.01 21.08 -2.15
N GLY A 209 5.82 19.76 -2.10
CA GLY A 209 4.92 19.08 -1.16
C GLY A 209 5.61 18.45 0.03
N ASP A 210 4.95 18.49 1.19
CA ASP A 210 5.38 17.77 2.40
C ASP A 210 4.19 17.16 3.16
N GLU A 211 4.46 16.08 3.87
CA GLU A 211 3.45 15.40 4.68
C GLU A 211 4.04 14.72 5.91
N PHE A 212 3.21 14.57 6.95
CA PHE A 212 3.48 13.72 8.09
C PHE A 212 2.28 12.83 8.42
N MET A 213 2.59 11.67 8.98
CA MET A 213 1.58 10.71 9.43
C MET A 213 1.83 10.28 10.87
N LEU A 214 0.75 10.10 11.62
CA LEU A 214 0.74 9.55 12.98
C LEU A 214 -0.31 8.44 13.07
N ALA A 215 0.10 7.26 13.50
CA ALA A 215 -0.78 6.11 13.63
C ALA A 215 -0.62 5.39 14.97
N ALA A 216 -1.71 4.79 15.43
CA ALA A 216 -1.69 3.90 16.58
C ALA A 216 -2.66 2.74 16.37
N ALA A 217 -2.27 1.54 16.82
CA ALA A 217 -3.09 0.35 16.72
C ALA A 217 -3.07 -0.45 18.02
N TYR A 218 -4.15 -1.17 18.27
CA TYR A 218 -4.27 -2.10 19.38
C TYR A 218 -4.92 -3.41 18.92
N THR A 219 -4.20 -4.52 19.12
CA THR A 219 -4.69 -5.86 18.86
C THR A 219 -4.94 -6.59 20.17
N VAL A 220 -6.17 -7.06 20.39
CA VAL A 220 -6.55 -7.83 21.57
C VAL A 220 -7.49 -8.98 21.22
N GLY A 221 -7.05 -10.21 21.51
CA GLY A 221 -7.81 -11.40 21.13
C GLY A 221 -8.03 -11.47 19.63
N ASN A 222 -9.29 -11.40 19.21
CA ASN A 222 -9.68 -11.41 17.79
C ASN A 222 -10.02 -10.00 17.24
N PHE A 223 -9.80 -8.94 18.04
CA PHE A 223 -10.07 -7.56 17.67
C PHE A 223 -8.78 -6.84 17.29
N TYR A 224 -8.91 -5.98 16.28
CA TYR A 224 -7.93 -4.98 15.88
C TYR A 224 -8.65 -3.64 15.80
N VAL A 225 -8.05 -2.59 16.36
CA VAL A 225 -8.54 -1.21 16.26
C VAL A 225 -7.36 -0.30 15.99
N SER A 226 -7.50 0.63 15.08
CA SER A 226 -6.46 1.59 14.75
C SER A 226 -7.02 2.95 14.36
N GLY A 227 -6.13 3.94 14.39
CA GLY A 227 -6.38 5.25 13.83
C GLY A 227 -5.12 5.81 13.19
N LEU A 228 -5.32 6.62 12.16
CA LEU A 228 -4.30 7.29 11.38
C LEU A 228 -4.70 8.76 11.19
N TYR A 229 -3.73 9.64 11.34
CA TYR A 229 -3.83 11.04 10.96
C TYR A 229 -2.74 11.36 9.94
N THR A 230 -3.12 12.05 8.88
CA THR A 230 -2.22 12.61 7.86
C THR A 230 -2.40 14.12 7.82
N GLY A 231 -1.30 14.87 7.79
CA GLY A 231 -1.33 16.31 7.57
C GLY A 231 -0.16 16.71 6.68
N GLY A 232 -0.36 17.70 5.83
CA GLY A 232 0.68 18.20 4.95
C GLY A 232 0.21 19.33 4.07
N ASP A 233 1.15 19.91 3.35
CA ASP A 233 0.95 21.08 2.51
C ASP A 233 1.31 20.72 1.04
N ASN A 234 0.64 21.38 0.10
CA ASN A 234 0.77 21.20 -1.35
C ASN A 234 0.52 19.75 -1.81
N LEU A 235 -0.49 19.10 -1.20
CA LEU A 235 -0.92 17.74 -1.56
C LEU A 235 -2.21 17.79 -2.36
N ASP A 236 -2.19 17.29 -3.60
CA ASP A 236 -3.38 17.19 -4.45
C ASP A 236 -3.77 15.71 -4.64
N GLN A 237 -4.87 15.31 -4.00
CA GLN A 237 -5.39 13.94 -4.07
C GLN A 237 -5.88 13.57 -5.48
N ASP A 238 -6.25 14.54 -6.31
CA ASP A 238 -6.78 14.34 -7.66
C ASP A 238 -5.68 14.31 -8.74
N ALA A 239 -4.46 14.82 -8.46
CA ALA A 239 -3.40 15.02 -9.44
C ALA A 239 -2.45 13.83 -9.70
N ASN A 240 -2.81 12.59 -9.32
CA ASN A 240 -1.96 11.41 -9.52
C ASN A 240 -0.49 11.64 -9.05
N VAL A 241 -0.33 11.92 -7.75
CA VAL A 241 0.94 11.83 -7.01
C VAL A 241 1.96 12.96 -7.28
N ALA A 242 1.67 13.92 -8.16
CA ALA A 242 2.47 15.14 -8.28
C ALA A 242 2.03 16.16 -7.20
N PRO A 243 2.95 16.90 -6.55
CA PRO A 243 2.57 17.97 -5.63
C PRO A 243 1.65 19.01 -6.30
N ALA A 244 0.73 19.55 -5.51
CA ALA A 244 -0.15 20.62 -5.96
C ALA A 244 0.68 21.86 -6.30
N SER A 245 0.32 22.58 -7.37
CA SER A 245 0.89 23.91 -7.59
C SER A 245 0.20 24.94 -6.69
N GLY A 246 0.91 25.48 -5.70
CA GLY A 246 0.41 26.47 -4.74
C GLY A 246 -0.03 25.87 -3.40
N ASP A 247 -0.33 26.75 -2.43
CA ASP A 247 -0.62 26.44 -1.02
C ASP A 247 -1.93 25.65 -0.84
N VAL A 248 -1.90 24.31 -0.95
CA VAL A 248 -3.05 23.41 -0.70
C VAL A 248 -2.86 22.62 0.59
N ASP A 249 -3.61 22.96 1.64
CA ASP A 249 -3.53 22.26 2.93
C ASP A 249 -4.32 20.95 2.88
N TYR A 250 -3.71 19.82 3.28
CA TYR A 250 -4.38 18.51 3.37
C TYR A 250 -4.45 17.99 4.81
N LYS A 251 -5.62 17.50 5.20
CA LYS A 251 -5.82 16.78 6.48
C LYS A 251 -6.62 15.52 6.24
N GLY A 252 -6.07 14.38 6.65
CA GLY A 252 -6.68 13.07 6.55
C GLY A 252 -6.87 12.41 7.91
N TYR A 253 -8.01 11.76 8.10
CA TYR A 253 -8.36 11.00 9.30
C TYR A 253 -8.92 9.64 8.90
N GLU A 254 -8.31 8.57 9.39
CA GLU A 254 -8.84 7.22 9.22
C GLU A 254 -8.99 6.51 10.56
N LEU A 255 -10.10 5.79 10.72
CA LEU A 255 -10.36 4.88 11.82
C LEU A 255 -10.68 3.51 11.25
N ALA A 256 -10.05 2.46 11.76
CA ALA A 256 -10.30 1.10 11.30
C ALA A 256 -10.56 0.14 12.47
N VAL A 257 -11.45 -0.82 12.23
CA VAL A 257 -11.72 -1.91 13.15
C VAL A 257 -11.83 -3.22 12.39
N ALA A 258 -11.29 -4.30 12.96
CA ALA A 258 -11.51 -5.65 12.47
C ALA A 258 -11.85 -6.64 13.59
N TYR A 259 -12.66 -7.63 13.24
CA TYR A 259 -12.96 -8.79 14.07
C TYR A 259 -12.81 -10.08 13.29
N THR A 260 -12.00 -11.01 13.81
CA THR A 260 -11.80 -12.33 13.22
C THR A 260 -12.67 -13.40 13.89
N MET A 261 -13.51 -14.06 13.10
CA MET A 261 -14.38 -15.17 13.51
C MET A 261 -14.08 -16.43 12.67
N GLY A 262 -13.18 -17.27 13.17
CA GLY A 262 -12.78 -18.49 12.46
C GLY A 262 -12.08 -18.17 11.14
N GLN A 263 -12.71 -18.53 10.02
CA GLN A 263 -12.22 -18.23 8.66
C GLN A 263 -12.81 -16.91 8.09
N THR A 264 -13.61 -16.19 8.87
CA THR A 264 -14.24 -14.94 8.43
C THR A 264 -13.57 -13.76 9.13
N VAL A 265 -13.28 -12.69 8.40
CA VAL A 265 -12.84 -11.41 8.93
C VAL A 265 -13.88 -10.37 8.55
N PHE A 266 -14.30 -9.58 9.52
CA PHE A 266 -15.16 -8.41 9.31
C PHE A 266 -14.32 -7.18 9.55
N THR A 267 -14.37 -6.19 8.66
CA THR A 267 -13.71 -4.91 8.86
C THR A 267 -14.67 -3.75 8.60
N SER A 268 -14.36 -2.60 9.19
CA SER A 268 -15.01 -1.34 8.86
C SER A 268 -13.99 -0.21 9.00
N THR A 269 -14.06 0.75 8.10
CA THR A 269 -13.26 1.97 8.14
C THR A 269 -14.14 3.21 8.01
N TYR A 270 -13.76 4.26 8.71
CA TYR A 270 -14.27 5.62 8.47
C TYR A 270 -13.09 6.46 8.00
N ASN A 271 -13.22 7.11 6.85
CA ASN A 271 -12.16 7.88 6.24
C ASN A 271 -12.71 9.26 5.90
N LYS A 272 -12.02 10.31 6.38
CA LYS A 272 -12.36 11.70 6.10
C LYS A 272 -11.12 12.49 5.71
N ALA A 273 -11.18 13.22 4.60
CA ALA A 273 -10.13 14.12 4.17
C ALA A 273 -10.68 15.52 3.86
N GLU A 274 -9.88 16.53 4.14
CA GLU A 274 -10.13 17.94 3.84
C GLU A 274 -8.97 18.48 2.99
N GLN A 275 -9.29 19.21 1.92
CA GLN A 275 -8.36 20.02 1.13
C GLN A 275 -8.81 21.47 1.19
N ASP A 276 -7.93 22.39 1.60
CA ASP A 276 -8.24 23.82 1.77
C ASP A 276 -9.46 24.10 2.67
N ASN A 277 -9.71 23.21 3.64
CA ASN A 277 -10.85 23.19 4.56
C ASN A 277 -12.21 22.85 3.92
N ASP A 278 -12.22 22.37 2.67
CA ASP A 278 -13.37 21.74 2.05
C ASP A 278 -13.22 20.21 2.14
N ASP A 279 -14.31 19.52 2.50
CA ASP A 279 -14.31 18.05 2.53
C ASP A 279 -14.03 17.52 1.12
N SER A 280 -13.00 16.68 0.96
CA SER A 280 -12.68 15.99 -0.30
C SER A 280 -13.09 14.52 -0.26
N VAL A 281 -13.11 13.93 0.93
CA VAL A 281 -13.53 12.55 1.19
C VAL A 281 -14.30 12.51 2.51
N ASP A 282 -15.45 11.85 2.52
CA ASP A 282 -16.12 11.42 3.75
C ASP A 282 -16.83 10.10 3.44
N ASN A 283 -16.33 8.99 3.97
CA ASN A 283 -16.96 7.69 3.74
C ASN A 283 -16.88 6.77 4.96
N LEU A 284 -17.86 5.85 4.99
CA LEU A 284 -17.89 4.72 5.91
C LEU A 284 -17.96 3.45 5.07
N ALA A 285 -16.98 2.56 5.22
CA ALA A 285 -16.98 1.28 4.53
C ALA A 285 -17.13 0.12 5.50
N VAL A 286 -17.76 -0.95 5.03
CA VAL A 286 -17.86 -2.24 5.72
C VAL A 286 -17.46 -3.37 4.77
N ASP A 287 -16.77 -4.38 5.28
CA ASP A 287 -16.52 -5.61 4.53
C ASP A 287 -16.74 -6.89 5.34
N VAL A 288 -16.91 -7.98 4.59
CA VAL A 288 -16.80 -9.34 5.09
C VAL A 288 -15.95 -10.13 4.13
N THR A 289 -14.90 -10.77 4.65
CA THR A 289 -13.99 -11.62 3.88
C THR A 289 -13.98 -13.03 4.46
N TYR A 290 -14.23 -14.04 3.63
CA TYR A 290 -14.17 -15.45 4.00
C TYR A 290 -12.98 -16.15 3.32
N TYR A 291 -12.13 -16.78 4.11
CA TYR A 291 -10.94 -17.50 3.67
C TYR A 291 -11.23 -19.01 3.58
N PHE A 292 -11.53 -19.51 2.38
CA PHE A 292 -11.73 -20.95 2.14
C PHE A 292 -10.43 -21.74 2.35
N LYS A 293 -9.32 -21.12 1.96
CA LYS A 293 -7.93 -21.57 2.13
C LYS A 293 -7.05 -20.33 2.36
N PRO A 294 -5.81 -20.51 2.86
CA PRO A 294 -4.87 -19.40 2.98
C PRO A 294 -4.68 -18.60 1.69
N ASN A 295 -4.79 -19.27 0.53
CA ASN A 295 -4.60 -18.69 -0.79
C ASN A 295 -5.89 -18.52 -1.61
N PHE A 296 -7.07 -18.72 -0.99
CA PHE A 296 -8.34 -18.56 -1.70
C PHE A 296 -9.40 -17.96 -0.80
N ARG A 297 -9.88 -16.77 -1.15
CA ARG A 297 -10.86 -16.01 -0.37
C ARG A 297 -11.94 -15.39 -1.26
N GLY A 298 -13.11 -15.17 -0.68
CA GLY A 298 -14.16 -14.33 -1.25
C GLY A 298 -14.51 -13.19 -0.31
N TYR A 299 -14.92 -12.05 -0.86
CA TYR A 299 -15.30 -10.89 -0.08
C TYR A 299 -16.49 -10.15 -0.68
N ALA A 300 -17.20 -9.43 0.19
CA ALA A 300 -18.19 -8.43 -0.17
C ALA A 300 -17.93 -7.18 0.66
N SER A 301 -17.95 -6.02 0.02
CA SER A 301 -17.73 -4.74 0.68
C SER A 301 -18.71 -3.70 0.16
N TYR A 302 -19.14 -2.80 1.04
CA TYR A 302 -20.00 -1.67 0.69
C TYR A 302 -19.39 -0.40 1.26
N ASN A 303 -19.28 0.63 0.43
CA ASN A 303 -18.83 1.97 0.81
C ASN A 303 -20.03 2.93 0.77
N PHE A 304 -20.31 3.56 1.90
CA PHE A 304 -21.28 4.64 2.02
C PHE A 304 -20.54 5.96 1.77
N ASP A 305 -20.90 6.66 0.69
CA ASP A 305 -20.42 8.01 0.41
C ASP A 305 -21.23 8.99 1.28
N LEU A 306 -20.56 9.67 2.20
CA LEU A 306 -21.17 10.58 3.18
C LEU A 306 -21.05 12.05 2.77
N MET A 307 -20.48 12.32 1.60
CA MET A 307 -20.31 13.68 1.08
C MET A 307 -21.68 14.35 0.84
N ASP A 308 -21.89 15.54 1.40
CA ASP A 308 -23.10 16.35 1.15
C ASP A 308 -23.00 17.03 -0.22
N SER A 309 -23.47 16.33 -1.25
CA SER A 309 -23.41 16.83 -2.61
C SER A 309 -24.58 17.77 -2.93
N LYS A 310 -24.29 19.08 -2.97
CA LYS A 310 -25.11 20.01 -3.77
C LYS A 310 -24.88 19.77 -5.27
N GLY A 311 -25.33 18.63 -5.79
CA GLY A 311 -25.49 18.39 -7.23
C GLY A 311 -24.61 17.31 -7.88
N THR A 312 -23.84 16.52 -7.12
CA THR A 312 -23.20 15.28 -7.60
C THR A 312 -23.99 14.05 -7.11
N GLU A 313 -24.10 13.02 -7.94
CA GLU A 313 -24.76 11.76 -7.57
C GLU A 313 -24.00 11.12 -6.41
N GLU A 314 -24.70 10.69 -5.34
CA GLU A 314 -24.14 9.90 -4.24
C GLU A 314 -23.42 8.67 -4.82
N LYS A 315 -22.14 8.46 -4.50
CA LYS A 315 -21.30 7.42 -5.11
C LYS A 315 -21.11 6.21 -4.19
N ASP A 316 -22.19 5.75 -3.58
CA ASP A 316 -22.18 4.47 -2.89
C ASP A 316 -21.67 3.35 -3.83
N GLU A 317 -20.77 2.51 -3.32
CA GLU A 317 -20.15 1.44 -4.11
C GLU A 317 -20.31 0.09 -3.40
N LEU A 318 -20.83 -0.90 -4.15
CA LEU A 318 -20.79 -2.30 -3.78
C LEU A 318 -19.65 -2.98 -4.54
N ALA A 319 -18.77 -3.66 -3.82
CA ALA A 319 -17.72 -4.49 -4.38
C ALA A 319 -17.91 -5.96 -3.98
N LEU A 320 -17.88 -6.87 -4.95
CA LEU A 320 -17.83 -8.32 -4.74
C LEU A 320 -16.56 -8.88 -5.35
N GLY A 321 -15.86 -9.76 -4.64
CA GLY A 321 -14.62 -10.33 -5.16
C GLY A 321 -14.33 -11.76 -4.76
N LEU A 322 -13.52 -12.40 -5.63
CA LEU A 322 -12.91 -13.71 -5.42
C LEU A 322 -11.43 -13.60 -5.77
N ARG A 323 -10.57 -13.94 -4.82
CA ARG A 323 -9.13 -13.83 -4.97
C ARG A 323 -8.45 -15.16 -4.73
N TYR A 324 -7.67 -15.58 -5.72
CA TYR A 324 -6.72 -16.69 -5.63
C TYR A 324 -5.30 -16.13 -5.61
N ASP A 325 -4.49 -16.54 -4.63
CA ASP A 325 -3.08 -16.19 -4.51
C ASP A 325 -2.21 -17.37 -5.02
N PHE A 326 -1.21 -17.10 -5.86
CA PHE A 326 -0.36 -18.11 -6.54
C PHE A 326 0.73 -18.70 -5.66
#